data_AF-A0A561THH2-F1
#
_entry.id   AF-A0A561THH2-F1
#
_cell.length_a   1.000
_cell.length_b   1.000
_cell.length_c   1.000
_cell.angle_alpha   90.00
_cell.angle_beta   90.00
_cell.angle_gamma   90.00
#
_symmetry.space_group_name_H-M   'P 1'
#
loop_
_entity.id
_entity.type
_entity.pdbx_description
1 polymer ?
#
loop_
_entity_poly.entity_id
_entity_poly.type
_entity_poly.pdbx_seq_one_letter_code
_entity_poly.pdbx_strand_id
1 'polypeptide(L)'
;MLAQLDRLLAVESLSMVRLGIIPWRRPVPVLPRHGFTLCDQRAVVVESFGGERVSDDAYELASYEEAFSRFEEAAVFGEEARHLLLLVMKEFRDLGDTLTP
;
A
#
# COMPACT_ATOMS: atom_id res chain seq x y z
N MET A 1 -11.61 12.26 2.81
CA MET A 1 -10.82 11.63 1.73
C MET A 1 -9.66 12.51 1.24
N LEU A 2 -9.89 13.75 0.76
CA LEU A 2 -8.78 14.60 0.24
C LEU A 2 -7.63 14.80 1.25
N ALA A 3 -7.94 15.06 2.52
CA ALA A 3 -6.92 15.19 3.57
C ALA A 3 -6.10 13.89 3.80
N GLN A 4 -6.68 12.72 3.53
CA GLN A 4 -5.95 11.45 3.63
C GLN A 4 -4.98 11.29 2.45
N LEU A 5 -5.41 11.63 1.23
CA LEU A 5 -4.56 11.61 0.04
C LEU A 5 -3.41 12.63 0.13
N ASP A 6 -3.67 13.81 0.67
CA ASP A 6 -2.65 14.83 0.95
C ASP A 6 -1.58 14.30 1.91
N ARG A 7 -2.00 13.57 2.96
CA ARG A 7 -1.06 12.92 3.88
C ARG A 7 -0.21 11.84 3.20
N LEU A 8 -0.75 11.10 2.24
CA LEU A 8 0.04 10.13 1.45
C LEU A 8 1.09 10.82 0.59
N LEU A 9 0.78 11.98 -0.01
CA LEU A 9 1.75 12.80 -0.74
C LEU A 9 2.87 13.30 0.18
N ALA A 10 2.53 13.72 1.40
CA ALA A 10 3.53 14.12 2.39
C ALA A 10 4.47 12.96 2.75
N VAL A 11 3.92 11.75 2.95
CA VAL A 11 4.71 10.54 3.26
C VAL A 11 5.61 10.14 2.09
N GLU A 12 5.13 10.23 0.85
CA GLU A 12 5.93 9.94 -0.35
C GLU A 12 7.15 10.86 -0.46
N SER A 13 7.05 12.11 0.00
CA SER A 13 8.17 13.06 0.00
C SER A 13 9.28 12.77 1.03
N LEU A 14 9.07 11.82 1.95
CA LEU A 14 10.05 11.50 2.99
C LEU A 14 11.18 10.62 2.42
N SER A 15 12.42 11.06 2.57
CA SER A 15 13.59 10.32 2.08
C SER A 15 13.83 8.95 2.75
N MET A 16 13.24 8.73 3.93
CA MET A 16 13.34 7.48 4.69
C MET A 16 12.17 6.52 4.43
N VAL A 17 11.20 6.91 3.60
CA VAL A 17 10.01 6.10 3.31
C VAL A 17 9.91 5.88 1.82
N ARG A 18 9.69 4.63 1.43
CA ARG A 18 9.35 4.28 0.05
C ARG A 18 7.89 3.86 -0.01
N LEU A 19 7.06 4.72 -0.60
CA LEU A 19 5.63 4.46 -0.78
C LEU A 19 5.37 3.82 -2.15
N GLY A 20 4.79 2.61 -2.14
CA GLY A 20 4.32 1.93 -3.35
C GLY A 20 2.79 1.90 -3.40
N ILE A 21 2.22 2.10 -4.58
CA ILE A 21 0.76 2.04 -4.80
C ILE A 21 0.48 1.05 -5.93
N ILE A 22 -0.45 0.12 -5.74
CA ILE A 22 -0.88 -0.79 -6.81
C ILE A 22 -2.08 -0.15 -7.52
N PRO A 23 -1.95 0.28 -8.79
CA PRO A 23 -3.05 0.89 -9.52
C PRO A 23 -4.08 -0.17 -9.93
N TRP A 24 -5.36 0.20 -9.97
CA TRP A 24 -6.45 -0.71 -10.34
C TRP A 24 -6.36 -1.25 -11.77
N ARG A 25 -5.55 -0.59 -12.63
CA ARG A 25 -5.30 -1.00 -14.02
C ARG A 25 -4.29 -2.15 -14.12
N ARG A 26 -3.64 -2.56 -13.03
CA ARG A 26 -2.65 -3.62 -13.03
C ARG A 26 -3.22 -4.90 -12.40
N PRO A 27 -2.98 -6.08 -12.98
CA PRO A 27 -3.38 -7.33 -12.37
C PRO A 27 -2.74 -7.46 -10.99
N VAL A 28 -3.56 -7.71 -9.97
CA VAL A 28 -3.06 -7.98 -8.62
C VAL A 28 -2.46 -9.40 -8.63
N PRO A 29 -1.15 -9.56 -8.36
CA PRO A 29 -0.46 -10.83 -8.57
C PRO A 29 -0.90 -11.92 -7.60
N VAL A 30 -1.30 -11.54 -6.38
CA VAL A 30 -1.79 -12.42 -5.32
C VAL A 30 -2.90 -11.71 -4.57
N LEU A 31 -3.99 -12.40 -4.21
CA LEU A 31 -5.05 -11.79 -3.40
C LEU A 31 -4.50 -11.43 -2.00
N PRO A 32 -4.48 -10.15 -1.60
CA PRO A 32 -4.08 -9.79 -0.24
C PRO A 32 -5.22 -10.18 0.72
N ARG A 33 -5.07 -11.34 1.39
CA ARG A 33 -6.08 -11.86 2.33
C ARG A 33 -6.14 -11.05 3.63
N HIS A 34 -5.02 -10.46 4.01
CA HIS A 34 -4.82 -9.66 5.22
C HIS A 34 -3.61 -8.74 5.02
N GLY A 35 -3.58 -7.65 5.78
CA GLY A 35 -2.37 -6.85 5.93
C GLY A 35 -1.31 -7.62 6.71
N PHE A 36 -0.06 -7.49 6.31
CA PHE A 36 1.08 -8.04 7.03
C PHE A 36 2.21 -7.02 7.05
N THR A 37 3.05 -7.09 8.08
CA THR A 37 4.25 -6.28 8.24
C THR A 37 5.45 -7.20 8.37
N LEU A 38 6.46 -7.00 7.52
CA LEU A 38 7.75 -7.66 7.65
C LEU A 38 8.68 -6.75 8.45
N CYS A 39 9.16 -7.25 9.58
CA CYS A 39 10.12 -6.58 10.45
C CYS A 39 11.49 -7.22 10.22
N ASP A 40 12.28 -6.58 9.37
CA ASP A 40 13.54 -7.12 8.83
C ASP A 40 13.33 -8.54 8.26
N GLN A 41 14.33 -9.40 8.35
CA GLN A 41 14.28 -10.82 8.01
C GLN A 41 14.12 -11.68 9.27
N ARG A 42 13.31 -11.22 10.22
CA ARG A 42 13.25 -11.84 11.56
C ARG A 42 11.85 -12.12 12.04
N ALA A 43 10.87 -11.31 11.64
CA ALA A 43 9.50 -11.53 12.05
C ALA A 43 8.52 -11.04 10.99
N VAL A 44 7.45 -11.80 10.82
CA VAL A 44 6.23 -11.34 10.16
C VAL A 44 5.14 -11.12 11.21
N VAL A 45 4.48 -9.97 11.11
CA VAL A 45 3.33 -9.61 11.94
C VAL A 45 2.10 -9.58 11.05
N VAL A 46 1.11 -10.39 11.40
CA VAL A 46 -0.18 -10.44 10.71
C VAL A 46 -1.26 -10.03 11.69
N GLU A 47 -1.87 -8.87 11.44
CA GLU A 47 -3.03 -8.42 12.18
C GLU A 47 -4.30 -9.01 11.55
N SER A 48 -5.04 -9.77 12.35
CA SER A 48 -6.34 -10.32 11.97
C SER A 48 -7.41 -9.82 12.95
N PHE A 49 -8.68 -9.92 12.57
CA PHE A 49 -9.80 -9.55 13.43
C PHE A 49 -9.79 -10.27 14.79
N GLY A 50 -9.20 -11.46 14.85
CA GLY A 50 -9.08 -12.25 16.09
C GLY A 50 -7.89 -11.90 16.98
N GLY A 51 -6.98 -11.03 16.52
CA GLY A 51 -5.77 -10.66 17.24
C GLY A 51 -4.54 -10.54 16.33
N GLU A 52 -3.42 -10.22 16.96
CA GLU A 52 -2.10 -10.12 16.32
C GLU A 52 -1.38 -11.48 16.38
N ARG A 53 -0.83 -11.90 15.24
CA ARG A 53 0.07 -13.06 15.18
C ARG A 53 1.46 -12.59 14.76
N VAL A 54 2.45 -12.88 15.60
CA VAL A 54 3.87 -12.71 15.30
C VAL A 54 4.48 -14.08 15.05
N SER A 55 5.21 -14.22 13.94
CA SER A 55 5.92 -15.45 13.58
C SER A 55 7.36 -15.12 13.21
N ASP A 56 8.30 -15.89 13.77
CA ASP A 56 9.74 -15.88 13.46
C ASP A 56 10.16 -17.12 12.66
N ASP A 57 9.19 -17.92 12.20
CA ASP A 57 9.45 -19.10 11.38
C ASP A 57 10.03 -18.71 10.02
N ALA A 58 11.21 -19.25 9.70
CA ALA A 58 11.94 -18.88 8.49
C ALA A 58 11.22 -19.26 7.19
N TYR A 59 10.39 -20.32 7.20
CA TYR A 59 9.63 -20.74 6.02
C TYR A 59 8.42 -19.83 5.79
N GLU A 60 7.73 -19.47 6.87
CA GLU A 60 6.66 -18.47 6.84
C GLU A 60 7.20 -17.11 6.36
N LEU A 61 8.32 -16.66 6.92
CA LEU A 61 8.98 -15.42 6.52
C LEU A 61 9.32 -15.39 5.03
N ALA A 62 9.98 -16.44 4.50
CA ALA A 62 10.33 -16.52 3.09
C ALA A 62 9.10 -16.46 2.17
N SER A 63 7.98 -17.06 2.60
CA SER A 63 6.73 -17.03 1.85
C SER A 63 6.12 -15.62 1.80
N TYR A 64 6.18 -14.87 2.91
CA TYR A 64 5.71 -13.48 2.94
C TYR A 64 6.64 -12.52 2.21
N GLU A 65 7.95 -12.75 2.24
CA GLU A 65 8.92 -12.00 1.44
C GLU A 65 8.65 -12.18 -0.07
N GLU A 66 8.40 -13.42 -0.52
CA GLU A 66 8.05 -13.68 -1.92
C GLU A 66 6.74 -12.98 -2.31
N ALA A 67 5.71 -13.06 -1.46
CA ALA A 67 4.45 -12.37 -1.69
C ALA A 67 4.65 -10.84 -1.75
N PHE A 68 5.44 -10.28 -0.85
CA PHE A 68 5.78 -8.85 -0.85
C PHE A 68 6.50 -8.43 -2.13
N SER A 69 7.50 -9.20 -2.58
CA SER A 69 8.22 -8.94 -3.84
C SER A 69 7.26 -8.88 -5.04
N ARG A 70 6.29 -9.80 -5.11
CA ARG A 70 5.28 -9.78 -6.18
C ARG A 70 4.43 -8.52 -6.13
N PHE A 71 4.01 -8.08 -4.93
CA PHE A 71 3.28 -6.82 -4.77
C PHE A 71 4.12 -5.60 -5.13
N GLU A 72 5.40 -5.62 -4.77
CA GLU A 72 6.36 -4.57 -5.12
C GLU A 72 6.51 -4.45 -6.64
N GLU A 73 6.63 -5.56 -7.37
CA GLU A 73 6.70 -5.55 -8.84
C GLU A 73 5.43 -4.96 -9.50
N ALA A 74 4.27 -5.16 -8.87
CA ALA A 74 3.00 -4.60 -9.33
C ALA A 74 2.79 -3.13 -8.89
N ALA A 75 3.50 -2.66 -7.87
CA ALA A 75 3.35 -1.30 -7.38
C ALA A 75 4.07 -0.29 -8.29
N VAL A 76 3.56 0.93 -8.28
CA VAL A 76 4.21 2.12 -8.83
C VAL A 76 4.80 2.93 -7.67
N PHE A 77 5.92 3.60 -7.92
CA PHE A 77 6.70 4.33 -6.90
C PHE A 77 7.06 5.73 -7.39
N GLY A 78 7.48 6.59 -6.47
CA GLY A 78 8.02 7.92 -6.80
C GLY A 78 7.02 8.78 -7.57
N GLU A 79 7.50 9.41 -8.65
CA GLU A 79 6.67 10.30 -9.48
C GLU A 79 5.41 9.65 -10.03
N GLU A 80 5.45 8.35 -10.37
CA GLU A 80 4.27 7.65 -10.90
C GLU A 80 3.20 7.47 -9.82
N ALA A 81 3.61 7.12 -8.60
CA ALA A 81 2.71 7.04 -7.44
C ALA A 81 2.13 8.43 -7.12
N ARG A 82 2.95 9.46 -7.14
CA ARG A 82 2.53 10.85 -6.93
C ARG A 82 1.52 11.32 -7.98
N HIS A 83 1.76 11.00 -9.25
CA HIS A 83 0.83 11.33 -10.33
C HIS A 83 -0.52 10.66 -10.12
N LEU A 84 -0.52 9.37 -9.76
CA LEU A 84 -1.74 8.63 -9.47
C LEU A 84 -2.53 9.26 -8.32
N LEU A 85 -1.87 9.63 -7.21
CA LEU A 85 -2.51 10.31 -6.08
C LEU A 85 -3.16 11.63 -6.50
N LEU A 86 -2.46 12.46 -7.28
CA LEU A 86 -3.00 13.73 -7.77
C LEU A 86 -4.21 13.55 -8.69
N LEU A 87 -4.19 12.52 -9.54
CA LEU A 87 -5.31 12.16 -10.40
C LEU A 87 -6.54 11.81 -9.55
N VAL A 88 -6.39 10.93 -8.56
CA VAL A 88 -7.50 10.52 -7.67
C VAL A 88 -8.03 11.72 -6.87
N MET A 89 -7.16 12.60 -6.39
CA MET A 89 -7.57 13.82 -5.69
C MET A 89 -8.39 14.75 -6.58
N LYS A 90 -8.06 14.84 -7.87
CA LYS A 90 -8.85 15.61 -8.84
C LYS A 90 -10.22 14.98 -9.02
N GLU A 91 -10.28 13.69 -9.32
CA GLU A 91 -11.54 12.95 -9.51
C GLU A 91 -12.45 13.06 -8.28
N PHE A 92 -11.87 13.00 -7.08
CA PHE A 92 -12.64 13.13 -5.84
C PHE A 92 -13.20 14.54 -5.61
N ARG A 93 -12.48 15.60 -6.02
CA ARG A 93 -12.99 16.97 -5.98
C ARG A 93 -14.17 17.14 -6.94
N ASP A 94 -14.00 16.69 -8.18
CA ASP A 94 -15.01 16.79 -9.23
C ASP A 94 -16.31 16.04 -8.84
N LEU A 95 -16.19 14.93 -8.11
CA LEU A 95 -17.32 14.19 -7.55
C LEU A 95 -18.04 14.93 -6.42
N GLY A 96 -17.30 15.66 -5.57
CA GLY A 96 -17.88 16.49 -4.52
C GLY A 96 -18.69 17.66 -5.07
N ASP A 97 -18.20 18.28 -6.13
CA ASP A 97 -18.88 19.39 -6.82
C ASP A 97 -20.17 18.94 -7.51
N THR A 98 -20.30 17.66 -7.86
CA THR A 98 -21.53 17.09 -8.44
C THR A 98 -22.57 16.65 -7.39
N LEU A 99 -22.16 16.44 -6.13
CA LEU A 99 -23.02 15.95 -5.05
C LEU A 99 -23.52 17.06 -4.11
N THR A 100 -22.99 18.28 -4.23
CA THR A 100 -23.45 19.46 -3.49
C THR A 100 -23.85 20.55 -4.47
N PRO A 101 -25.16 20.75 -4.75
CA PRO A 101 -25.64 21.85 -5.59
C PRO A 101 -25.57 23.22 -4.89
#